data_AF-A0AAD3D885-F1
#
_entry.id   AF-A0AAD3D885-F1
#
_cell.length_a   1.000
_cell.length_b   1.000
_cell.length_c   1.000
_cell.angle_alpha   90.00
_cell.angle_beta   90.00
_cell.angle_gamma   90.00
#
_symmetry.space_group_name_H-M   'P 1'
#
loop_
_entity.id
_entity.type
_entity.pdbx_description
1 polymer ?
#
loop_
_entity_poly.entity_id
_entity_poly.type
_entity_poly.pdbx_seq_one_letter_code
_entity_poly.pdbx_strand_id
1 'polypeptide(L)'
;MKDTTGVASQPAKQKELHIAPMLDVTQPEFLNFFRILTKRAVLWTEMVVDDTILHSQHLDHHLNYNPELNPIICQIGGRSQSSCQQAMSVILNKYNTCERGYDEINLNIDCPSSRVSGERKFGAILMHDKQAAVDVMQGMHAASTTHYQNLQQLDESIHERKEPVPISIKTRVGIEMDDGEKLDTFDHLVDFTNRIRMGKNEAYSDRRDSSETICKRFYIHARRCVIGGLTPAQNRIVPCLNYPRVYNLCRQFPDCEFVMNGGISGLKAAKLLCRGTAFSECSNRMDNDDAHNVHNLEISVTEDEHSVGNSDHNSTIAVDNVDSTHDKMQSEHESMHRDTANGPCTICNTNNGGCIAPPVVAPDNLVGCMLGRACMENPAMFWDVDRYFYGEESNPCQTRREVLEKFSEYLERTYPRRCCDDDDRKTSRLPAPSVDMRSDGGCFLCQEFYGSGEQIKNDPEGAIRKQQKEKITARAIGRCLKPVRGLFFGLPKGKQFRLECDRMNRDTKIRNCGPGYILRKIMTSMPQELLDQPFVKTEDLKDEDVIVHVAPVNCRGGCNA
;
A
#
# COMPACT_ATOMS: atom_id res chain seq x y z
N MET A 1 -7.21 13.46 50.38
CA MET A 1 -6.88 12.35 49.46
C MET A 1 -7.65 12.61 48.19
N LYS A 2 -6.94 12.97 47.12
CA LYS A 2 -7.55 13.18 45.79
C LYS A 2 -7.36 11.90 45.01
N ASP A 3 -8.46 11.32 44.54
CA ASP A 3 -8.46 10.19 43.61
C ASP A 3 -7.69 10.55 42.34
N THR A 4 -6.63 9.80 42.06
CA THR A 4 -5.85 9.85 40.83
C THR A 4 -5.83 8.46 40.21
N THR A 5 -6.95 8.04 39.61
CA THR A 5 -7.00 6.91 38.69
C THR A 5 -7.99 7.23 37.57
N GLY A 6 -7.54 8.06 36.63
CA GLY A 6 -8.26 8.35 35.40
C GLY A 6 -7.25 8.40 34.26
N VAL A 7 -6.71 7.25 33.86
CA VAL A 7 -5.99 7.16 32.59
C VAL A 7 -7.04 7.09 31.51
N ALA A 8 -7.37 8.23 30.90
CA ALA A 8 -8.21 8.27 29.71
C ALA A 8 -7.56 7.42 28.62
N SER A 9 -8.25 6.36 28.16
CA SER A 9 -7.81 5.56 27.02
C SER A 9 -7.71 6.45 25.79
N GLN A 10 -6.51 6.56 25.20
CA GLN A 10 -6.35 7.28 23.93
C GLN A 10 -7.24 6.60 22.87
N PRO A 11 -7.93 7.38 22.00
CA PRO A 11 -8.73 6.80 20.93
C PRO A 11 -7.84 5.95 20.02
N ALA A 12 -8.31 4.75 19.68
CA ALA A 12 -7.58 3.83 18.82
C ALA A 12 -7.22 4.52 17.49
N LYS A 13 -5.95 4.42 17.07
CA LYS A 13 -5.46 5.01 15.82
C LYS A 13 -6.25 4.46 14.65
N GLN A 14 -6.76 5.35 13.78
CA GLN A 14 -7.50 4.95 12.58
C GLN A 14 -6.61 4.06 11.70
N LYS A 15 -7.13 2.89 11.30
CA LYS A 15 -6.38 1.94 10.45
C LYS A 15 -6.19 2.50 9.03
N GLU A 16 -5.07 2.18 8.41
CA GLU A 16 -4.65 2.67 7.09
C GLU A 16 -4.82 1.59 6.01
N LEU A 17 -5.23 2.00 4.80
CA LEU A 17 -5.23 1.18 3.60
C LEU A 17 -4.19 1.72 2.61
N HIS A 18 -3.26 0.88 2.18
CA HIS A 18 -2.18 1.28 1.27
C HIS A 18 -2.31 0.62 -0.09
N ILE A 19 -2.03 1.39 -1.14
CA ILE A 19 -1.85 0.88 -2.51
C ILE A 19 -0.36 0.60 -2.70
N ALA A 20 0.02 -0.67 -2.83
CA ALA A 20 1.41 -1.11 -2.79
C ALA A 20 2.28 -0.48 -3.89
N PRO A 21 3.58 -0.22 -3.64
CA PRO A 21 4.52 0.18 -4.67
C PRO A 21 4.68 -0.96 -5.68
N MET A 22 4.46 -0.67 -6.97
CA MET A 22 4.48 -1.66 -8.04
C MET A 22 5.19 -1.09 -9.27
N LEU A 23 6.36 -1.65 -9.58
CA LEU A 23 7.13 -1.27 -10.77
C LEU A 23 6.31 -1.44 -12.07
N ASP A 24 6.45 -0.48 -12.96
CA ASP A 24 5.67 -0.18 -14.14
C ASP A 24 4.15 0.00 -13.93
N VAL A 25 3.68 0.13 -12.68
CA VAL A 25 2.25 0.24 -12.35
C VAL A 25 1.95 1.53 -11.60
N THR A 26 2.56 1.78 -10.44
CA THR A 26 2.29 2.95 -9.57
C THR A 26 2.98 4.22 -10.08
N GLN A 27 2.81 4.49 -11.37
CA GLN A 27 3.25 5.69 -12.07
C GLN A 27 2.27 6.84 -11.84
N PRO A 28 2.65 8.10 -12.15
CA PRO A 28 1.79 9.26 -11.91
C PRO A 28 0.35 9.09 -12.42
N GLU A 29 0.14 8.49 -13.59
CA GLU A 29 -1.19 8.27 -14.16
C GLU A 29 -2.04 7.30 -13.32
N PHE A 30 -1.42 6.24 -12.79
CA PHE A 30 -2.10 5.28 -11.92
C PHE A 30 -2.44 5.91 -10.57
N LEU A 31 -1.52 6.69 -10.00
CA LEU A 31 -1.74 7.35 -8.71
C LEU A 31 -2.84 8.41 -8.79
N ASN A 32 -2.86 9.22 -9.87
CA ASN A 32 -3.94 10.18 -10.10
C ASN A 32 -5.28 9.48 -10.33
N PHE A 33 -5.30 8.37 -11.07
CA PHE A 33 -6.50 7.54 -11.20
C PHE A 33 -7.00 7.02 -9.85
N PHE A 34 -6.13 6.52 -8.98
CA PHE A 34 -6.53 6.07 -7.64
C PHE A 34 -7.01 7.21 -6.74
N ARG A 35 -6.44 8.42 -6.87
CA ARG A 35 -6.90 9.61 -6.13
C ARG A 35 -8.26 10.14 -6.60
N ILE A 36 -8.74 9.69 -7.76
CA ILE A 36 -10.13 9.90 -8.23
C ILE A 36 -11.09 8.90 -7.56
N LEU A 37 -10.62 7.69 -7.24
CA LEU A 37 -11.41 6.66 -6.56
C LEU A 37 -11.50 6.86 -5.05
N THR A 38 -10.45 7.39 -4.42
CA THR A 38 -10.36 7.53 -2.96
C THR A 38 -9.54 8.77 -2.58
N LYS A 39 -9.97 9.47 -1.53
CA LYS A 39 -9.22 10.58 -0.90
C LYS A 39 -8.46 10.15 0.35
N ARG A 40 -8.64 8.91 0.83
CA ARG A 40 -8.06 8.45 2.10
C ARG A 40 -6.93 7.43 1.94
N ALA A 41 -6.92 6.62 0.89
CA ALA A 41 -5.89 5.60 0.73
C ALA A 41 -4.48 6.20 0.66
N VAL A 42 -3.53 5.52 1.27
CA VAL A 42 -2.11 5.87 1.23
C VAL A 42 -1.51 5.36 -0.07
N LEU A 43 -1.02 6.28 -0.90
CA LEU A 43 -0.43 5.99 -2.20
C LEU A 43 1.09 5.78 -2.07
N TRP A 44 1.66 5.06 -3.04
CA TRP A 44 3.09 4.76 -3.06
C TRP A 44 3.66 5.03 -4.44
N THR A 45 4.83 5.65 -4.50
CA THR A 45 5.59 5.72 -5.76
C THR A 45 6.01 4.33 -6.21
N GLU A 46 6.46 4.21 -7.45
CA GLU A 46 7.37 3.12 -7.79
C GLU A 46 8.66 3.21 -6.97
N MET A 47 9.38 2.09 -6.85
CA MET A 47 10.73 2.09 -6.30
C MET A 47 11.68 2.85 -7.23
N VAL A 48 12.25 3.96 -6.75
CA VAL A 48 13.29 4.72 -7.47
C VAL A 48 14.65 4.41 -6.84
N VAL A 49 15.63 4.01 -7.64
CA VAL A 49 16.92 3.56 -7.09
C VAL A 49 17.85 4.75 -6.89
N ASP A 50 18.64 4.75 -5.81
CA ASP A 50 19.59 5.81 -5.43
C ASP A 50 20.41 6.38 -6.60
N ASP A 51 21.03 5.53 -7.43
CA ASP A 51 21.77 5.98 -8.61
C ASP A 51 20.93 6.84 -9.57
N THR A 52 19.64 6.49 -9.74
CA THR A 52 18.73 7.27 -10.58
C THR A 52 18.44 8.63 -9.97
N ILE A 53 18.32 8.68 -8.65
CA ILE A 53 18.08 9.93 -7.90
C ILE A 53 19.29 10.86 -8.03
N LEU A 54 20.50 10.31 -7.93
CA LEU A 54 21.74 11.08 -7.93
C LEU A 54 22.16 11.55 -9.34
N HIS A 55 21.80 10.81 -10.40
CA HIS A 55 22.42 11.01 -11.71
C HIS A 55 21.44 11.25 -12.87
N SER A 56 20.13 11.09 -12.68
CA SER A 56 19.17 11.31 -13.77
C SER A 56 18.94 12.81 -14.03
N GLN A 57 19.07 13.21 -15.29
CA GLN A 57 18.67 14.55 -15.74
C GLN A 57 17.14 14.73 -15.80
N HIS A 58 16.38 13.63 -15.73
CA HIS A 58 14.92 13.60 -15.81
C HIS A 58 14.28 13.12 -14.51
N LEU A 59 14.86 13.49 -13.37
CA LEU A 59 14.41 13.03 -12.05
C LEU A 59 12.93 13.36 -11.77
N ASP A 60 12.43 14.48 -12.31
CA ASP A 60 11.04 14.89 -12.15
C ASP A 60 10.04 13.89 -12.76
N HIS A 61 10.45 13.06 -13.73
CA HIS A 61 9.59 11.99 -14.24
C HIS A 61 9.36 10.86 -13.21
N HIS A 62 10.20 10.77 -12.19
CA HIS A 62 10.14 9.73 -11.16
C HIS A 62 9.59 10.24 -9.83
N LEU A 63 9.97 11.45 -9.43
CA LEU A 63 9.72 11.96 -8.09
C LEU A 63 8.84 13.21 -8.03
N ASN A 64 8.54 13.84 -9.16
CA ASN A 64 7.59 14.95 -9.15
C ASN A 64 6.17 14.41 -9.08
N TYR A 65 5.34 15.01 -8.23
CA TYR A 65 3.97 14.58 -8.04
C TYR A 65 3.06 15.77 -7.65
N ASN A 66 1.76 15.61 -7.85
CA ASN A 66 0.74 16.59 -7.46
C ASN A 66 0.45 16.45 -5.96
N PRO A 67 0.55 17.51 -5.13
CA PRO A 67 0.25 17.45 -3.69
C PRO A 67 -1.12 16.87 -3.34
N GLU A 68 -2.10 16.94 -4.25
CA GLU A 68 -3.40 16.26 -4.09
C GLU A 68 -3.29 14.73 -3.94
N LEU A 69 -2.14 14.13 -4.27
CA LEU A 69 -1.88 12.71 -4.09
C LEU A 69 -1.56 12.35 -2.63
N ASN A 70 -1.32 13.31 -1.74
CA ASN A 70 -1.12 13.03 -0.32
C ASN A 70 -2.41 12.37 0.28
N PRO A 71 -2.29 11.38 1.20
CA PRO A 71 -1.03 10.83 1.71
C PRO A 71 -0.31 9.93 0.69
N ILE A 72 1.00 10.13 0.53
CA ILE A 72 1.87 9.42 -0.42
C ILE A 72 3.27 9.14 0.15
N ILE A 73 3.76 7.93 -0.12
CA ILE A 73 5.06 7.44 0.35
C ILE A 73 6.02 7.26 -0.84
N CYS A 74 7.23 7.82 -0.73
CA CYS A 74 8.29 7.62 -1.71
C CYS A 74 9.09 6.37 -1.34
N GLN A 75 9.12 5.37 -2.23
CA GLN A 75 9.98 4.21 -2.02
C GLN A 75 11.30 4.34 -2.79
N ILE A 76 12.41 4.15 -2.10
CA ILE A 76 13.75 4.09 -2.69
C ILE A 76 14.35 2.69 -2.60
N GLY A 77 15.36 2.44 -3.45
CA GLY A 77 16.21 1.27 -3.36
C GLY A 77 17.68 1.68 -3.37
N GLY A 78 18.52 0.94 -2.65
CA GLY A 78 19.95 1.16 -2.62
C GLY A 78 20.61 0.31 -1.54
N ARG A 79 21.95 0.33 -1.52
CA ARG A 79 22.78 -0.51 -0.64
C ARG A 79 23.84 0.27 0.13
N SER A 80 24.29 1.39 -0.43
CA SER A 80 25.34 2.21 0.16
C SER A 80 24.72 3.24 1.09
N GLN A 81 25.21 3.31 2.32
CA GLN A 81 24.85 4.36 3.27
C GLN A 81 25.03 5.75 2.66
N SER A 82 26.19 6.02 2.05
CA SER A 82 26.50 7.33 1.49
C SER A 82 25.59 7.69 0.32
N SER A 83 25.38 6.76 -0.63
CA SER A 83 24.54 7.02 -1.80
C SER A 83 23.08 7.22 -1.41
N CYS A 84 22.56 6.40 -0.48
CA CYS A 84 21.18 6.52 -0.01
C CYS A 84 20.98 7.78 0.85
N GLN A 85 21.96 8.18 1.67
CA GLN A 85 21.92 9.45 2.39
C GLN A 85 21.84 10.63 1.43
N GLN A 86 22.71 10.66 0.40
CA GLN A 86 22.69 11.72 -0.61
C GLN A 86 21.38 11.72 -1.40
N ALA A 87 20.88 10.55 -1.80
CA ALA A 87 19.60 10.42 -2.51
C ALA A 87 18.43 10.92 -1.65
N MET A 88 18.41 10.58 -0.36
CA MET A 88 17.45 11.10 0.61
C MET A 88 17.52 12.63 0.70
N SER A 89 18.72 13.22 0.81
CA SER A 89 18.88 14.67 0.80
C SER A 89 18.37 15.33 -0.47
N VAL A 90 18.59 14.72 -1.65
CA VAL A 90 18.02 15.21 -2.93
C VAL A 90 16.50 15.17 -2.89
N ILE A 91 15.90 14.07 -2.41
CA ILE A 91 14.44 13.95 -2.30
C ILE A 91 13.89 15.06 -1.41
N LEU A 92 14.44 15.18 -0.20
CA LEU A 92 13.95 16.11 0.80
C LEU A 92 14.05 17.56 0.32
N ASN A 93 15.23 17.98 -0.16
CA ASN A 93 15.46 19.36 -0.57
C ASN A 93 14.67 19.78 -1.81
N LYS A 94 14.42 18.86 -2.76
CA LYS A 94 13.76 19.19 -4.04
C LYS A 94 12.25 18.93 -4.03
N TYR A 95 11.79 17.93 -3.28
CA TYR A 95 10.42 17.45 -3.34
C TYR A 95 9.65 17.54 -2.01
N ASN A 96 10.32 17.76 -0.87
CA ASN A 96 9.67 18.00 0.43
C ASN A 96 9.88 19.43 0.91
N THR A 97 9.20 20.37 0.26
CA THR A 97 9.20 21.80 0.62
C THR A 97 8.05 22.12 1.60
N CYS A 98 7.82 23.41 1.90
CA CYS A 98 6.72 23.85 2.74
C CYS A 98 5.32 23.62 2.11
N GLU A 99 5.22 23.65 0.79
CA GLU A 99 3.95 23.53 0.07
C GLU A 99 3.58 22.07 -0.29
N ARG A 100 4.55 21.15 -0.21
CA ARG A 100 4.39 19.76 -0.66
C ARG A 100 5.47 18.86 -0.09
N GLY A 101 5.18 17.57 0.02
CA GLY A 101 6.22 16.58 0.28
C GLY A 101 5.67 15.21 0.61
N TYR A 102 6.50 14.20 0.37
CA TYR A 102 6.19 12.84 0.77
C TYR A 102 5.95 12.78 2.28
N ASP A 103 4.92 12.06 2.69
CA ASP A 103 4.58 11.87 4.10
C ASP A 103 5.57 10.92 4.79
N GLU A 104 6.25 10.08 4.00
CA GLU A 104 7.21 9.09 4.47
C GLU A 104 8.16 8.70 3.32
N ILE A 105 9.39 8.32 3.67
CA ILE A 105 10.35 7.73 2.71
C ILE A 105 10.74 6.31 3.14
N ASN A 106 10.47 5.36 2.26
CA ASN A 106 10.60 3.93 2.54
C ASN A 106 11.79 3.31 1.80
N LEU A 107 12.53 2.43 2.46
CA LEU A 107 13.53 1.58 1.83
C LEU A 107 12.93 0.24 1.38
N ASN A 108 13.16 -0.13 0.12
CA ASN A 108 12.80 -1.44 -0.40
C ASN A 108 13.77 -2.53 0.08
N ILE A 109 13.27 -3.44 0.91
CA ILE A 109 13.91 -4.69 1.34
C ILE A 109 12.99 -5.89 0.99
N ASP A 110 12.25 -5.80 -0.12
CA ASP A 110 11.21 -6.77 -0.52
C ASP A 110 11.45 -7.38 -1.91
N CYS A 111 12.03 -6.63 -2.85
CA CYS A 111 12.17 -7.08 -4.23
C CYS A 111 13.21 -8.20 -4.37
N PRO A 112 12.86 -9.41 -4.86
CA PRO A 112 13.79 -10.54 -5.00
C PRO A 112 14.35 -10.69 -6.42
N SER A 113 14.18 -9.71 -7.31
CA SER A 113 14.56 -9.85 -8.72
C SER A 113 16.08 -10.01 -8.91
N SER A 114 16.50 -10.72 -9.95
CA SER A 114 17.93 -10.91 -10.29
C SER A 114 18.68 -9.59 -10.42
N ARG A 115 18.09 -8.59 -11.08
CA ARG A 115 18.69 -7.26 -11.23
C ARG A 115 18.86 -6.54 -9.88
N VAL A 116 17.88 -6.64 -8.98
CA VAL A 116 17.87 -5.91 -7.70
C VAL A 116 18.69 -6.64 -6.64
N SER A 117 18.34 -7.89 -6.34
CA SER A 117 18.98 -8.69 -5.29
C SER A 117 20.23 -9.44 -5.76
N GLY A 118 20.30 -9.81 -7.04
CA GLY A 118 21.46 -10.51 -7.61
C GLY A 118 22.59 -9.56 -7.99
N GLU A 119 22.35 -8.69 -8.96
CA GLU A 119 23.37 -7.80 -9.55
C GLU A 119 23.66 -6.58 -8.67
N ARG A 120 22.62 -5.84 -8.27
CA ARG A 120 22.77 -4.58 -7.52
C ARG A 120 22.80 -4.76 -6.00
N LYS A 121 22.57 -5.98 -5.52
CA LYS A 121 22.69 -6.38 -4.11
C LYS A 121 21.85 -5.55 -3.11
N PHE A 122 20.66 -5.08 -3.51
CA PHE A 122 19.66 -4.49 -2.61
C PHE A 122 18.29 -5.18 -2.76
N GLY A 123 17.26 -4.70 -2.05
CA GLY A 123 15.96 -5.38 -2.00
C GLY A 123 15.99 -6.53 -0.99
N ALA A 124 15.35 -7.65 -1.29
CA ALA A 124 15.20 -8.75 -0.34
C ALA A 124 16.53 -9.32 0.19
N ILE A 125 17.60 -9.27 -0.60
CA ILE A 125 18.95 -9.71 -0.18
C ILE A 125 19.51 -8.93 1.01
N LEU A 126 18.99 -7.74 1.33
CA LEU A 126 19.36 -6.99 2.53
C LEU A 126 18.90 -7.68 3.82
N MET A 127 17.97 -8.64 3.75
CA MET A 127 17.67 -9.51 4.90
C MET A 127 18.82 -10.47 5.23
N HIS A 128 19.64 -10.83 4.23
CA HIS A 128 20.87 -11.60 4.44
C HIS A 128 21.99 -10.67 4.93
N ASP A 129 22.18 -9.53 4.25
CA ASP A 129 23.17 -8.53 4.63
C ASP A 129 22.57 -7.45 5.55
N LYS A 130 22.38 -7.84 6.81
CA LYS A 130 21.80 -6.99 7.86
C LYS A 130 22.61 -5.72 8.09
N GLN A 131 23.94 -5.81 7.94
CA GLN A 131 24.86 -4.68 8.10
C GLN A 131 24.56 -3.59 7.07
N ALA A 132 24.53 -3.95 5.79
CA ALA A 132 24.19 -3.00 4.73
C ALA A 132 22.78 -2.39 4.91
N ALA A 133 21.81 -3.19 5.39
CA ALA A 133 20.46 -2.70 5.66
C ALA A 133 20.45 -1.63 6.76
N VAL A 134 21.17 -1.86 7.86
CA VAL A 134 21.32 -0.89 8.97
C VAL A 134 22.04 0.36 8.50
N ASP A 135 23.15 0.22 7.77
CA ASP A 135 23.96 1.35 7.31
C ASP A 135 23.16 2.28 6.40
N VAL A 136 22.36 1.72 5.48
CA VAL A 136 21.43 2.51 4.65
C VAL A 136 20.41 3.26 5.50
N MET A 137 19.79 2.59 6.46
CA MET A 137 18.80 3.21 7.34
C MET A 137 19.39 4.32 8.21
N GLN A 138 20.61 4.16 8.70
CA GLN A 138 21.36 5.22 9.38
C GLN A 138 21.58 6.43 8.46
N GLY A 139 21.99 6.19 7.21
CA GLY A 139 22.17 7.27 6.22
C GLY A 139 20.88 8.02 5.92
N MET A 140 19.78 7.30 5.73
CA MET A 140 18.45 7.89 5.51
C MET A 140 17.97 8.69 6.72
N HIS A 141 18.16 8.16 7.93
CA HIS A 141 17.81 8.85 9.18
C HIS A 141 18.61 10.14 9.33
N ALA A 142 19.93 10.09 9.14
CA ALA A 142 20.81 11.25 9.24
C ALA A 142 20.39 12.37 8.26
N ALA A 143 20.05 12.03 7.01
CA ALA A 143 19.55 12.99 6.03
C ALA A 143 18.22 13.62 6.46
N SER A 144 17.27 12.82 6.97
CA SER A 144 15.98 13.32 7.45
C SER A 144 16.14 14.27 8.64
N THR A 145 16.95 13.89 9.64
CA THR A 145 17.24 14.69 10.82
C THR A 145 17.95 15.99 10.46
N THR A 146 18.97 15.93 9.59
CA THR A 146 19.69 17.13 9.13
C THR A 146 18.76 18.09 8.40
N HIS A 147 17.92 17.58 7.48
CA HIS A 147 16.96 18.40 6.77
C HIS A 147 15.99 19.08 7.72
N TYR A 148 15.44 18.34 8.69
CA TYR A 148 14.56 18.89 9.71
C TYR A 148 15.23 19.99 10.53
N GLN A 149 16.46 19.75 11.02
CA GLN A 149 17.24 20.74 11.77
C GLN A 149 17.52 22.02 10.95
N ASN A 150 17.72 21.89 9.64
CA ASN A 150 17.88 23.03 8.75
C ASN A 150 16.56 23.80 8.60
N LEU A 151 15.42 23.11 8.50
CA LEU A 151 14.11 23.76 8.47
C LEU A 151 13.85 24.56 9.74
N GLN A 152 14.16 24.01 10.92
CA GLN A 152 13.96 24.70 12.21
C GLN A 152 14.80 25.99 12.39
N GLN A 153 15.76 26.26 11.49
CA GLN A 153 16.53 27.51 11.47
C GLN A 153 15.88 28.58 10.57
N LEU A 154 14.85 28.23 9.83
CA LEU A 154 14.05 29.15 9.02
C LEU A 154 12.95 29.78 9.89
N ASP A 155 12.32 30.85 9.40
CA ASP A 155 11.17 31.46 10.07
C ASP A 155 10.02 30.44 10.18
N GLU A 156 9.42 30.29 11.36
CA GLU A 156 8.33 29.35 11.63
C GLU A 156 7.12 29.58 10.71
N SER A 157 6.92 30.79 10.19
CA SER A 157 5.87 31.08 9.20
C SER A 157 6.13 30.44 7.82
N ILE A 158 7.33 29.90 7.59
CA ILE A 158 7.78 29.31 6.33
C ILE A 158 7.76 27.77 6.42
N HIS A 159 7.70 27.15 7.60
CA HIS A 159 7.69 25.69 7.73
C HIS A 159 6.76 25.18 8.86
N GLU A 160 5.87 24.24 8.54
CA GLU A 160 4.92 23.68 9.52
C GLU A 160 5.34 22.31 10.08
N ARG A 161 6.44 21.71 9.59
CA ARG A 161 6.87 20.38 10.07
C ARG A 161 7.40 20.47 11.50
N LYS A 162 6.82 19.63 12.36
CA LYS A 162 7.18 19.47 13.79
C LYS A 162 8.10 18.28 14.07
N GLU A 163 8.36 17.48 13.04
CA GLU A 163 9.21 16.30 13.13
C GLU A 163 9.93 16.03 11.80
N PRO A 164 11.06 15.29 11.82
CA PRO A 164 11.70 14.80 10.61
C PRO A 164 10.74 13.94 9.77
N VAL A 165 10.96 13.92 8.45
CA VAL A 165 10.19 13.04 7.57
C VAL A 165 10.42 11.58 8.00
N PRO A 166 9.36 10.83 8.34
CA PRO A 166 9.50 9.46 8.80
C PRO A 166 10.19 8.58 7.76
N ILE A 167 11.03 7.66 8.24
CA ILE A 167 11.63 6.59 7.42
C ILE A 167 11.09 5.23 7.84
N SER A 168 11.00 4.32 6.87
CA SER A 168 10.47 2.98 7.08
C SER A 168 11.11 1.96 6.15
N ILE A 169 10.81 0.67 6.38
CA ILE A 169 11.19 -0.40 5.44
C ILE A 169 9.97 -1.18 4.97
N LYS A 170 9.99 -1.62 3.71
CA LYS A 170 9.08 -2.66 3.20
C LYS A 170 9.87 -3.93 2.99
N THR A 171 9.52 -5.00 3.70
CA THR A 171 10.26 -6.25 3.72
C THR A 171 9.36 -7.49 3.71
N ARG A 172 9.95 -8.67 3.91
CA ARG A 172 9.32 -9.99 3.92
C ARG A 172 9.47 -10.66 5.27
N VAL A 173 8.77 -11.78 5.43
CA VAL A 173 8.88 -12.62 6.64
C VAL A 173 10.06 -13.60 6.64
N GLY A 174 10.95 -13.50 5.65
CA GLY A 174 12.13 -14.34 5.51
C GLY A 174 12.63 -14.46 4.08
N ILE A 175 13.82 -15.02 3.90
CA ILE A 175 14.42 -15.32 2.59
C ILE A 175 14.95 -16.75 2.54
N GLU A 176 15.00 -17.30 1.33
CA GLU A 176 15.70 -18.53 0.97
C GLU A 176 16.63 -18.22 -0.20
N MET A 177 17.88 -18.64 -0.11
CA MET A 177 18.88 -18.53 -1.17
C MET A 177 18.71 -19.70 -2.15
N ASP A 178 19.24 -19.57 -3.37
CA ASP A 178 19.13 -20.59 -4.42
C ASP A 178 19.94 -21.86 -4.13
N ASP A 179 20.93 -21.78 -3.23
CA ASP A 179 21.65 -22.93 -2.66
C ASP A 179 20.90 -23.64 -1.52
N GLY A 180 19.74 -23.11 -1.11
CA GLY A 180 18.89 -23.68 -0.08
C GLY A 180 19.11 -23.12 1.33
N GLU A 181 20.02 -22.16 1.53
CA GLU A 181 20.13 -21.45 2.82
C GLU A 181 18.82 -20.72 3.15
N LYS A 182 18.31 -20.89 4.37
CA LYS A 182 17.05 -20.28 4.83
C LYS A 182 17.28 -19.35 6.00
N LEU A 183 16.87 -18.10 5.81
CA LEU A 183 16.79 -17.06 6.84
C LEU A 183 15.33 -16.66 7.03
N ASP A 184 14.51 -17.63 7.46
CA ASP A 184 13.06 -17.51 7.59
C ASP A 184 12.51 -18.01 8.93
N THR A 185 13.34 -18.05 9.98
CA THR A 185 12.89 -18.27 11.36
C THR A 185 12.28 -16.98 11.95
N PHE A 186 11.46 -17.13 12.98
CA PHE A 186 10.90 -15.96 13.68
C PHE A 186 12.01 -15.15 14.37
N ASP A 187 12.96 -15.80 15.04
CA ASP A 187 14.10 -15.13 15.69
C ASP A 187 14.94 -14.32 14.70
N HIS A 188 15.17 -14.84 13.50
CA HIS A 188 15.86 -14.10 12.46
C HIS A 188 15.09 -12.82 12.08
N LEU A 189 13.77 -12.91 11.94
CA LEU A 189 12.92 -11.77 11.64
C LEU A 189 12.93 -10.74 12.80
N VAL A 190 12.86 -11.20 14.05
CA VAL A 190 12.94 -10.33 15.25
C VAL A 190 14.29 -9.62 15.32
N ASP A 191 15.40 -10.34 15.16
CA ASP A 191 16.74 -9.75 15.13
C ASP A 191 16.89 -8.72 14.02
N PHE A 192 16.44 -9.05 12.80
CA PHE A 192 16.46 -8.11 11.67
C PHE A 192 15.62 -6.86 11.94
N THR A 193 14.37 -7.01 12.39
CA THR A 193 13.48 -5.89 12.72
C THR A 193 14.09 -5.01 13.81
N ASN A 194 14.67 -5.59 14.86
CA ASN A 194 15.29 -4.81 15.93
C ASN A 194 16.52 -4.03 15.45
N ARG A 195 17.38 -4.63 14.63
CA ARG A 195 18.56 -3.94 14.08
C ARG A 195 18.17 -2.70 13.28
N ILE A 196 17.14 -2.81 12.44
CA ILE A 196 16.60 -1.69 11.66
C ILE A 196 15.95 -0.64 12.56
N ARG A 197 15.13 -1.07 13.50
CA ARG A 197 14.45 -0.21 14.48
C ARG A 197 15.45 0.67 15.24
N MET A 198 16.52 0.05 15.74
CA MET A 198 17.55 0.72 16.54
C MET A 198 18.61 1.42 15.69
N GLY A 199 18.75 1.03 14.41
CA GLY A 199 19.86 1.48 13.58
C GLY A 199 21.22 0.99 14.10
N LYS A 200 21.27 -0.22 14.67
CA LYS A 200 22.47 -0.79 15.28
C LYS A 200 22.73 -2.19 14.76
N ASN A 201 24.01 -2.55 14.63
CA ASN A 201 24.45 -3.88 14.20
C ASN A 201 24.69 -4.85 15.36
N GLU A 202 24.15 -4.52 16.53
CA GLU A 202 24.13 -5.40 17.67
C GLU A 202 22.99 -6.41 17.53
N ALA A 203 23.23 -7.64 17.98
CA ALA A 203 22.18 -8.65 18.01
C ALA A 203 21.07 -8.22 18.97
N TYR A 204 19.85 -8.67 18.68
CA TYR A 204 18.72 -8.43 19.58
C TYR A 204 19.05 -8.89 21.02
N SER A 205 18.82 -7.99 21.98
CA SER A 205 18.85 -8.31 23.39
C SER A 205 17.51 -7.89 23.98
N ASP A 206 16.93 -8.71 24.85
CA ASP A 206 15.62 -8.48 25.48
C ASP A 206 15.62 -7.28 26.46
N ARG A 207 16.76 -6.60 26.61
CA ARG A 207 16.84 -5.33 27.30
C ARG A 207 16.14 -4.28 26.45
N ARG A 208 14.99 -3.82 26.92
CA ARG A 208 14.34 -2.57 26.47
C ARG A 208 15.28 -1.41 26.71
N ASP A 209 16.20 -1.19 25.78
CA ASP A 209 17.03 0.01 25.73
C ASP A 209 16.10 1.19 25.40
N SER A 210 16.04 2.17 26.30
CA SER A 210 15.25 3.40 26.13
C SER A 210 15.91 4.38 25.15
N SER A 211 16.90 3.93 24.37
CA SER A 211 17.59 4.75 23.38
C SER A 211 16.71 5.12 22.19
N GLU A 212 17.15 6.16 21.48
CA GLU A 212 16.48 6.69 20.30
C GLU A 212 16.35 5.63 19.20
N THR A 213 15.12 5.39 18.75
CA THR A 213 14.80 4.48 17.64
C THR A 213 14.77 5.26 16.33
N ILE A 214 15.46 4.79 15.30
CA ILE A 214 15.51 5.51 14.00
C ILE A 214 14.37 5.13 13.06
N CYS A 215 13.71 3.99 13.29
CA CYS A 215 12.62 3.47 12.47
C CYS A 215 11.56 2.80 13.34
N LYS A 216 10.30 3.26 13.25
CA LYS A 216 9.17 2.71 14.01
C LYS A 216 8.14 2.01 13.14
N ARG A 217 8.23 2.09 11.80
CA ARG A 217 7.19 1.60 10.91
C ARG A 217 7.70 0.56 9.92
N PHE A 218 6.96 -0.54 9.80
CA PHE A 218 7.34 -1.73 9.03
C PHE A 218 6.21 -2.23 8.14
N TYR A 219 6.47 -2.37 6.85
CA TYR A 219 5.52 -2.95 5.89
C TYR A 219 5.94 -4.37 5.56
N ILE A 220 5.16 -5.35 6.01
CA ILE A 220 5.56 -6.75 5.96
C ILE A 220 4.75 -7.49 4.89
N HIS A 221 5.40 -7.86 3.79
CA HIS A 221 4.87 -8.87 2.90
C HIS A 221 4.95 -10.23 3.59
N ALA A 222 3.79 -10.82 3.91
CA ALA A 222 3.65 -12.04 4.68
C ALA A 222 4.06 -13.33 3.92
N ARG A 223 4.95 -13.23 2.92
CA ARG A 223 5.57 -14.38 2.26
C ARG A 223 7.08 -14.23 2.36
N ARG A 224 7.76 -15.34 2.62
CA ARG A 224 9.19 -15.42 2.34
C ARG A 224 9.44 -15.27 0.84
N CYS A 225 10.68 -15.00 0.42
CA CYS A 225 11.04 -15.10 -1.00
C CYS A 225 12.26 -15.99 -1.22
N VAL A 226 12.30 -16.62 -2.38
CA VAL A 226 13.45 -17.36 -2.90
C VAL A 226 14.24 -16.44 -3.83
N ILE A 227 15.49 -16.16 -3.50
CA ILE A 227 16.42 -15.34 -4.29
C ILE A 227 17.16 -16.26 -5.26
N GLY A 228 17.31 -15.85 -6.53
CA GLY A 228 17.99 -16.65 -7.56
C GLY A 228 17.15 -17.79 -8.16
N GLY A 229 16.33 -18.47 -7.35
CA GLY A 229 15.54 -19.63 -7.78
C GLY A 229 14.15 -19.33 -8.38
N LEU A 230 13.53 -18.19 -8.08
CA LEU A 230 12.17 -17.85 -8.54
C LEU A 230 12.10 -16.45 -9.16
N THR A 231 11.26 -16.29 -10.19
CA THR A 231 10.93 -14.96 -10.73
C THR A 231 10.18 -14.11 -9.69
N PRO A 232 10.18 -12.77 -9.81
CA PRO A 232 9.39 -11.91 -8.93
C PRO A 232 7.89 -12.23 -8.92
N ALA A 233 7.33 -12.69 -10.04
CA ALA A 233 5.94 -13.12 -10.13
C ALA A 233 5.70 -14.42 -9.34
N GLN A 234 6.56 -15.42 -9.51
CA GLN A 234 6.50 -16.68 -8.74
C GLN A 234 6.69 -16.43 -7.24
N ASN A 235 7.58 -15.52 -6.84
CA ASN A 235 7.78 -15.14 -5.43
C ASN A 235 6.54 -14.51 -4.74
N ARG A 236 5.51 -14.14 -5.50
CA ARG A 236 4.22 -13.66 -4.98
C ARG A 236 3.13 -14.74 -4.97
N ILE A 237 3.42 -15.96 -5.43
CA ILE A 237 2.46 -17.04 -5.63
C ILE A 237 2.93 -18.36 -5.00
N VAL A 238 4.22 -18.68 -5.11
CA VAL A 238 4.78 -19.97 -4.70
C VAL A 238 4.99 -20.09 -3.19
N PRO A 239 5.77 -19.22 -2.49
CA PRO A 239 5.99 -19.41 -1.05
C PRO A 239 4.73 -19.07 -0.24
N CYS A 240 4.30 -19.93 0.68
CA CYS A 240 3.04 -19.74 1.43
C CYS A 240 2.96 -18.39 2.18
N LEU A 241 1.72 -17.93 2.39
CA LEU A 241 1.43 -16.77 3.24
C LEU A 241 1.46 -17.17 4.71
N ASN A 242 1.99 -16.29 5.55
CA ASN A 242 2.06 -16.46 6.98
C ASN A 242 1.68 -15.15 7.71
N TYR A 243 0.37 -14.88 7.80
CA TYR A 243 -0.17 -13.75 8.58
C TYR A 243 0.11 -13.87 10.10
N PRO A 244 0.02 -15.07 10.73
CA PRO A 244 0.38 -15.25 12.14
C PRO A 244 1.75 -14.69 12.52
N ARG A 245 2.74 -14.87 11.64
CA ARG A 245 4.09 -14.34 11.88
C ARG A 245 4.14 -12.81 11.95
N VAL A 246 3.31 -12.11 11.17
CA VAL A 246 3.18 -10.65 11.25
C VAL A 246 2.49 -10.24 12.56
N TYR A 247 1.44 -10.95 12.98
CA TYR A 247 0.79 -10.71 14.28
C TYR A 247 1.75 -10.94 15.46
N ASN A 248 2.58 -11.98 15.41
CA ASN A 248 3.60 -12.23 16.42
C ASN A 248 4.67 -11.13 16.44
N LEU A 249 5.05 -10.60 15.28
CA LEU A 249 5.97 -9.47 15.20
C LEU A 249 5.38 -8.20 15.84
N CYS A 250 4.08 -7.96 15.66
CA CYS A 250 3.37 -6.86 16.31
C CYS A 250 3.45 -6.99 17.85
N ARG A 251 3.25 -8.20 18.39
CA ARG A 251 3.37 -8.48 19.84
C ARG A 251 4.79 -8.30 20.35
N GLN A 252 5.80 -8.68 19.55
CA GLN A 252 7.20 -8.55 19.91
C GLN A 252 7.66 -7.08 20.00
N PHE A 253 7.08 -6.20 19.18
CA PHE A 253 7.47 -4.79 19.10
C PHE A 253 6.26 -3.86 19.30
N PRO A 254 5.71 -3.77 20.53
CA PRO A 254 4.49 -3.00 20.81
C PRO A 254 4.63 -1.49 20.55
N ASP A 255 5.86 -0.97 20.50
CA ASP A 255 6.17 0.43 20.23
C ASP A 255 6.47 0.73 18.75
N CYS A 256 6.33 -0.27 17.88
CA CYS A 256 6.44 -0.15 16.43
C CYS A 256 5.09 -0.38 15.74
N GLU A 257 4.92 0.22 14.58
CA GLU A 257 3.73 0.13 13.74
C GLU A 257 3.96 -0.82 12.56
N PHE A 258 2.99 -1.69 12.30
CA PHE A 258 3.07 -2.69 11.24
C PHE A 258 1.92 -2.54 10.24
N VAL A 259 2.23 -2.78 8.97
CA VAL A 259 1.24 -2.87 7.89
C VAL A 259 1.39 -4.20 7.18
N MET A 260 0.31 -4.97 7.14
CA MET A 260 0.31 -6.30 6.54
C MET A 260 0.15 -6.24 5.01
N ASN A 261 0.95 -7.01 4.28
CA ASN A 261 0.87 -7.13 2.83
C ASN A 261 0.90 -8.59 2.37
N GLY A 262 0.33 -8.83 1.18
CA GLY A 262 0.44 -10.10 0.45
C GLY A 262 -0.84 -10.91 0.49
N GLY A 263 -1.42 -11.19 -0.68
CA GLY A 263 -2.57 -12.09 -0.82
C GLY A 263 -3.93 -11.55 -0.35
N ILE A 264 -4.00 -10.29 0.09
CA ILE A 264 -5.24 -9.66 0.53
C ILE A 264 -6.12 -9.38 -0.70
N SER A 265 -7.33 -9.95 -0.71
CA SER A 265 -8.20 -10.04 -1.89
C SER A 265 -9.13 -8.85 -2.11
N GLY A 266 -9.30 -7.98 -1.11
CA GLY A 266 -10.16 -6.79 -1.23
C GLY A 266 -10.37 -6.09 0.11
N LEU A 267 -11.29 -5.12 0.15
CA LEU A 267 -11.52 -4.25 1.30
C LEU A 267 -12.08 -4.99 2.53
N LYS A 268 -13.00 -5.95 2.32
CA LYS A 268 -13.52 -6.80 3.40
C LYS A 268 -12.41 -7.58 4.09
N ALA A 269 -11.55 -8.25 3.32
CA ALA A 269 -10.41 -8.99 3.84
C ALA A 269 -9.42 -8.05 4.57
N ALA A 270 -9.10 -6.90 3.99
CA ALA A 270 -8.22 -5.92 4.61
C ALA A 270 -8.77 -5.43 5.97
N LYS A 271 -10.06 -5.09 6.04
CA LYS A 271 -10.73 -4.61 7.25
C LYS A 271 -10.73 -5.68 8.35
N LEU A 272 -11.04 -6.93 8.00
CA LEU A 272 -11.00 -8.05 8.95
C LEU A 272 -9.57 -8.35 9.45
N LEU A 273 -8.57 -8.32 8.57
CA LEU A 273 -7.18 -8.62 8.96
C LEU A 273 -6.59 -7.59 9.94
N CYS A 274 -6.95 -6.31 9.82
CA CYS A 274 -6.42 -5.23 10.67
C CYS A 274 -7.32 -4.83 11.85
N ARG A 275 -8.58 -5.27 11.90
CA ARG A 275 -9.51 -5.00 13.01
C ARG A 275 -9.94 -6.24 13.79
N GLY A 276 -9.79 -7.42 13.21
CA GLY A 276 -10.27 -8.69 13.76
C GLY A 276 -11.74 -8.99 13.43
N THR A 277 -12.18 -10.22 13.67
CA THR A 277 -13.57 -10.66 13.41
C THR A 277 -14.56 -10.15 14.45
N ALA A 278 -14.14 -9.96 15.71
CA ALA A 278 -15.01 -9.41 16.77
C ALA A 278 -15.51 -7.99 16.43
N PHE A 279 -14.70 -7.23 15.68
CA PHE A 279 -15.13 -5.93 15.13
C PHE A 279 -16.35 -6.05 14.22
N SER A 280 -16.42 -7.09 13.39
CA SER A 280 -17.53 -7.29 12.45
C SER A 280 -18.84 -7.68 13.13
N GLU A 281 -18.76 -8.39 14.26
CA GLU A 281 -19.93 -8.78 15.06
C GLU A 281 -20.53 -7.60 15.83
N CYS A 282 -19.68 -6.67 16.31
CA CYS A 282 -20.15 -5.42 16.92
C CYS A 282 -20.73 -4.44 15.88
N SER A 283 -20.13 -4.31 14.70
CA SER A 283 -20.67 -3.41 13.67
C SER A 283 -22.05 -3.83 13.16
N ASN A 284 -22.35 -5.14 13.13
CA ASN A 284 -23.68 -5.65 12.76
C ASN A 284 -24.74 -5.47 13.87
N ARG A 285 -24.32 -5.18 15.11
CA ARG A 285 -25.24 -4.88 16.23
C ARG A 285 -25.47 -3.37 16.40
N MET A 286 -24.64 -2.53 15.78
CA MET A 286 -24.66 -1.06 15.90
C MET A 286 -25.60 -0.35 14.92
N ASP A 287 -26.49 -1.08 14.23
CA ASP A 287 -27.62 -0.48 13.49
C ASP A 287 -28.78 -0.02 14.40
N ASN A 288 -28.61 -0.06 15.73
CA ASN A 288 -29.44 0.65 16.68
C ASN A 288 -28.53 1.50 17.59
N ASP A 289 -28.66 2.82 17.45
CA ASP A 289 -28.15 3.93 18.28
C ASP A 289 -27.22 3.54 19.44
N ASP A 290 -25.90 3.77 19.26
CA ASP A 290 -24.94 4.26 20.28
C ASP A 290 -23.49 3.83 19.95
N ALA A 291 -22.82 4.62 19.11
CA ALA A 291 -21.46 4.35 18.64
C ALA A 291 -20.35 4.82 19.61
N HIS A 292 -20.46 4.62 20.93
CA HIS A 292 -19.40 5.02 21.88
C HIS A 292 -19.25 4.07 23.09
N ASN A 293 -18.93 2.79 22.86
CA ASN A 293 -18.22 1.97 23.88
C ASN A 293 -17.78 0.61 23.31
N VAL A 294 -16.51 0.48 22.94
CA VAL A 294 -15.93 -0.84 22.53
C VAL A 294 -14.90 -1.33 23.55
N HIS A 295 -14.68 -0.63 24.66
CA HIS A 295 -13.55 -0.93 25.57
C HIS A 295 -13.87 -1.76 26.82
N ASN A 296 -15.13 -2.16 27.06
CA ASN A 296 -15.50 -2.95 28.24
C ASN A 296 -16.23 -4.26 27.87
N LEU A 297 -15.55 -5.19 27.19
CA LEU A 297 -15.95 -6.59 27.25
C LEU A 297 -14.92 -7.37 28.08
N GLU A 298 -15.21 -7.52 29.37
CA GLU A 298 -14.72 -8.67 30.14
C GLU A 298 -15.40 -9.91 29.55
N ILE A 299 -14.61 -10.84 29.03
CA ILE A 299 -15.09 -12.15 28.59
C ILE A 299 -15.35 -12.96 29.85
N SER A 300 -16.62 -13.07 30.26
CA SER A 300 -17.05 -14.05 31.23
C SER A 300 -16.97 -15.44 30.61
N VAL A 301 -15.91 -16.18 30.95
CA VAL A 301 -15.81 -17.61 30.66
C VAL A 301 -16.89 -18.29 31.50
N THR A 302 -17.92 -18.81 30.84
CA THR A 302 -18.89 -19.68 31.48
C THR A 302 -18.26 -21.07 31.56
N GLU A 303 -17.97 -21.51 32.78
CA GLU A 303 -17.60 -22.90 33.05
C GLU A 303 -18.85 -23.77 32.82
N ASP A 304 -18.78 -24.65 31.81
CA ASP A 304 -19.79 -25.68 31.60
C ASP A 304 -19.79 -26.65 32.80
N GLU A 305 -20.87 -26.61 33.58
CA GLU A 305 -21.15 -27.55 34.66
C GLU A 305 -21.28 -28.98 34.10
N HIS A 306 -20.30 -29.82 34.39
CA HIS A 306 -20.46 -31.27 34.28
C HIS A 306 -21.11 -31.85 35.53
N SER A 307 -22.17 -32.60 35.26
CA SER A 307 -23.09 -33.24 36.19
C SER A 307 -22.44 -34.09 37.27
N VAL A 308 -22.95 -33.88 38.47
CA VAL A 308 -22.78 -34.57 39.75
C VAL A 308 -22.80 -36.11 39.63
N GLY A 309 -21.81 -36.74 40.26
CA GLY A 309 -21.80 -38.14 40.66
C GLY A 309 -21.14 -38.32 42.03
N ASN A 310 -21.97 -38.48 43.07
CA ASN A 310 -21.61 -38.69 44.47
C ASN A 310 -20.72 -39.93 44.71
N SER A 311 -19.72 -39.81 45.59
CA SER A 311 -19.51 -40.74 46.73
C SER A 311 -18.39 -40.27 47.68
N ASP A 312 -18.82 -39.91 48.89
CA ASP A 312 -18.28 -40.22 50.22
C ASP A 312 -16.78 -40.07 50.57
N HIS A 313 -16.56 -39.08 51.46
CA HIS A 313 -15.74 -39.05 52.68
C HIS A 313 -14.44 -39.88 52.77
N ASN A 314 -13.29 -39.23 53.10
CA ASN A 314 -12.91 -38.91 54.49
C ASN A 314 -11.55 -38.17 54.58
N SER A 315 -11.45 -37.17 55.48
CA SER A 315 -10.26 -36.69 56.24
C SER A 315 -8.98 -36.26 55.47
N THR A 316 -8.28 -35.15 55.71
CA THR A 316 -7.96 -34.42 56.95
C THR A 316 -7.41 -33.04 56.56
N ILE A 317 -7.70 -32.02 57.37
CA ILE A 317 -7.19 -30.66 57.27
C ILE A 317 -5.72 -30.62 57.73
N ALA A 318 -4.84 -30.02 56.91
CA ALA A 318 -3.58 -29.45 57.36
C ALA A 318 -3.49 -28.01 56.83
N VAL A 319 -3.38 -27.09 57.78
CA VAL A 319 -3.28 -25.65 57.58
C VAL A 319 -1.80 -25.34 57.54
N ASP A 320 -1.25 -24.89 56.40
CA ASP A 320 0.07 -24.28 56.37
C ASP A 320 0.11 -23.12 55.36
N ASN A 321 0.22 -21.95 55.95
CA ASN A 321 0.91 -20.73 55.54
C ASN A 321 0.72 -20.13 54.13
N VAL A 322 0.16 -18.92 54.21
CA VAL A 322 0.15 -17.81 53.27
C VAL A 322 1.58 -17.37 52.93
N ASP A 323 2.00 -17.59 51.68
CA ASP A 323 2.83 -16.67 50.86
C ASP A 323 3.36 -17.43 49.64
N SER A 324 2.75 -17.23 48.45
CA SER A 324 3.42 -17.37 47.12
C SER A 324 2.48 -17.25 45.90
N THR A 325 1.39 -16.46 45.93
CA THR A 325 0.50 -16.33 44.75
C THR A 325 0.98 -15.34 43.70
N HIS A 326 2.09 -14.62 43.93
CA HIS A 326 2.66 -13.74 42.89
C HIS A 326 3.70 -14.42 41.98
N ASP A 327 4.35 -15.50 42.41
CA ASP A 327 5.42 -16.16 41.63
C ASP A 327 4.92 -17.26 40.66
N LYS A 328 3.69 -17.78 40.84
CA LYS A 328 3.15 -18.83 39.94
C LYS A 328 2.56 -18.31 38.63
N MET A 329 2.07 -17.07 38.60
CA MET A 329 1.57 -16.45 37.36
C MET A 329 2.69 -15.94 36.44
N GLN A 330 3.90 -15.73 36.96
CA GLN A 330 5.08 -15.40 36.14
C GLN A 330 5.76 -16.65 35.57
N SER A 331 5.78 -17.78 36.30
CA SER A 331 6.40 -19.01 35.79
C SER A 331 5.62 -19.69 34.66
N GLU A 332 4.29 -19.53 34.60
CA GLU A 332 3.49 -20.07 33.48
C GLU A 332 3.61 -19.21 32.22
N HIS A 333 3.85 -17.91 32.36
CA HIS A 333 4.11 -17.00 31.24
C HIS A 333 5.51 -17.20 30.62
N GLU A 334 6.50 -17.60 31.42
CA GLU A 334 7.88 -17.84 30.96
C GLU A 334 8.06 -19.19 30.25
N SER A 335 7.20 -20.19 30.48
CA SER A 335 7.31 -21.49 29.78
C SER A 335 6.78 -21.48 28.34
N MET A 336 6.05 -20.45 27.93
CA MET A 336 5.54 -20.29 26.54
C MET A 336 6.60 -19.75 25.57
N HIS A 337 7.77 -19.33 26.05
CA HIS A 337 8.86 -18.78 25.23
C HIS A 337 9.82 -19.84 24.66
N ARG A 338 9.49 -21.13 24.73
CA ARG A 338 10.20 -22.21 24.01
C ARG A 338 9.46 -22.59 22.73
N ASP A 339 9.97 -22.12 21.58
CA ASP A 339 9.76 -22.69 20.24
C ASP A 339 8.33 -22.96 19.73
N THR A 340 7.27 -22.43 20.35
CA THR A 340 5.90 -22.58 19.84
C THR A 340 5.59 -21.66 18.64
N ALA A 341 6.45 -20.67 18.34
CA ALA A 341 6.27 -19.73 17.23
C ALA A 341 6.52 -20.35 15.82
N ASN A 342 7.07 -21.56 15.76
CA ASN A 342 7.16 -22.38 14.55
C ASN A 342 6.17 -23.58 14.59
N GLY A 343 5.26 -23.59 15.57
CA GLY A 343 4.24 -24.62 15.68
C GLY A 343 3.24 -24.55 14.52
N PRO A 344 2.77 -25.69 14.03
CA PRO A 344 1.71 -25.71 13.05
C PRO A 344 0.45 -25.00 13.58
N CYS A 345 -0.28 -24.31 12.70
CA CYS A 345 -1.57 -23.72 13.07
C CYS A 345 -2.42 -24.77 13.81
N THR A 346 -2.94 -24.42 14.99
CA THR A 346 -3.72 -25.33 15.85
C THR A 346 -4.96 -25.89 15.18
N ILE A 347 -5.40 -25.30 14.06
CA ILE A 347 -6.57 -25.74 13.28
C ILE A 347 -6.14 -26.48 11.99
N CYS A 348 -5.16 -25.97 11.23
CA CYS A 348 -4.78 -26.55 9.93
C CYS A 348 -3.54 -27.46 9.95
N ASN A 349 -2.88 -27.54 11.10
CA ASN A 349 -1.69 -28.32 11.40
C ASN A 349 -0.50 -28.17 10.42
N THR A 350 -0.38 -27.05 9.68
CA THR A 350 0.72 -26.85 8.71
C THR A 350 1.99 -26.34 9.39
N ASN A 351 3.04 -27.16 9.41
CA ASN A 351 4.32 -26.90 10.11
C ASN A 351 5.10 -25.64 9.67
N ASN A 352 4.68 -24.93 8.60
CA ASN A 352 5.42 -23.77 8.08
C ASN A 352 4.52 -22.66 7.50
N GLY A 353 3.40 -22.34 8.17
CA GLY A 353 2.65 -21.11 7.92
C GLY A 353 1.89 -21.09 6.61
N GLY A 354 0.62 -21.49 6.67
CA GLY A 354 -0.37 -21.29 5.61
C GLY A 354 -1.67 -20.65 6.08
N CYS A 355 -1.75 -20.22 7.36
CA CYS A 355 -2.96 -19.60 7.87
C CYS A 355 -3.11 -18.18 7.34
N ILE A 356 -4.22 -17.94 6.66
CA ILE A 356 -4.64 -16.64 6.12
C ILE A 356 -5.94 -16.15 6.78
N ALA A 357 -6.40 -16.84 7.83
CA ALA A 357 -7.60 -16.48 8.56
C ALA A 357 -7.37 -15.16 9.33
N PRO A 358 -8.36 -14.26 9.37
CA PRO A 358 -8.32 -13.10 10.25
C PRO A 358 -8.28 -13.52 11.72
N PRO A 359 -7.63 -12.74 12.60
CA PRO A 359 -7.65 -12.98 14.04
C PRO A 359 -9.01 -12.54 14.61
N VAL A 360 -9.34 -13.04 15.80
CA VAL A 360 -10.51 -12.53 16.55
C VAL A 360 -10.31 -11.06 16.91
N VAL A 361 -9.15 -10.75 17.48
CA VAL A 361 -8.68 -9.39 17.79
C VAL A 361 -7.34 -9.18 17.12
N ALA A 362 -7.23 -8.14 16.29
CA ALA A 362 -5.97 -7.75 15.70
C ALA A 362 -5.12 -6.93 16.70
N PRO A 363 -3.78 -7.07 16.70
CA PRO A 363 -2.92 -6.19 17.51
C PRO A 363 -3.15 -4.71 17.20
N ASP A 364 -3.18 -3.86 18.22
CA ASP A 364 -3.47 -2.42 18.05
C ASP A 364 -2.46 -1.74 17.14
N ASN A 365 -1.19 -2.12 17.26
CA ASN A 365 -0.07 -1.62 16.47
C ASN A 365 0.05 -2.28 15.08
N LEU A 366 -0.85 -3.18 14.69
CA LEU A 366 -1.09 -3.49 13.28
C LEU A 366 -1.96 -2.38 12.69
N VAL A 367 -1.32 -1.32 12.23
CA VAL A 367 -2.00 -0.07 11.85
C VAL A 367 -2.66 -0.12 10.49
N GLY A 368 -2.42 -1.14 9.66
CA GLY A 368 -3.03 -1.17 8.34
C GLY A 368 -2.82 -2.42 7.50
N CYS A 369 -3.35 -2.36 6.28
CA CYS A 369 -3.19 -3.38 5.24
C CYS A 369 -2.80 -2.73 3.91
N MET A 370 -1.97 -3.43 3.14
CA MET A 370 -1.48 -2.99 1.85
C MET A 370 -1.89 -3.97 0.74
N LEU A 371 -2.53 -3.46 -0.31
CA LEU A 371 -3.00 -4.24 -1.46
C LEU A 371 -2.23 -3.83 -2.72
N GLY A 372 -1.88 -4.82 -3.54
CA GLY A 372 -1.06 -4.62 -4.75
C GLY A 372 -1.81 -5.02 -6.02
N ARG A 373 -1.61 -6.26 -6.48
CA ARG A 373 -2.18 -6.77 -7.75
C ARG A 373 -3.69 -6.57 -7.88
N ALA A 374 -4.44 -6.75 -6.80
CA ALA A 374 -5.89 -6.56 -6.78
C ALA A 374 -6.28 -5.16 -7.28
N CYS A 375 -5.52 -4.13 -6.89
CA CYS A 375 -5.73 -2.74 -7.30
C CYS A 375 -5.60 -2.54 -8.82
N MET A 376 -4.71 -3.30 -9.47
CA MET A 376 -4.52 -3.22 -10.92
C MET A 376 -5.56 -4.05 -11.68
N GLU A 377 -5.91 -5.22 -11.17
CA GLU A 377 -6.74 -6.18 -11.88
C GLU A 377 -8.25 -5.86 -11.78
N ASN A 378 -8.70 -5.39 -10.61
CA ASN A 378 -10.06 -4.89 -10.38
C ASN A 378 -10.02 -3.59 -9.56
N PRO A 379 -9.63 -2.45 -10.15
CA PRO A 379 -9.69 -1.15 -9.47
C PRO A 379 -11.11 -0.76 -9.01
N ALA A 380 -12.16 -1.30 -9.62
CA ALA A 380 -13.54 -0.98 -9.24
C ALA A 380 -13.86 -1.41 -7.79
N MET A 381 -13.25 -2.48 -7.26
CA MET A 381 -13.46 -2.86 -5.85
C MET A 381 -12.84 -1.87 -4.86
N PHE A 382 -11.95 -0.99 -5.32
CA PHE A 382 -11.27 0.02 -4.50
C PHE A 382 -11.95 1.39 -4.58
N TRP A 383 -13.04 1.48 -5.33
CA TRP A 383 -13.89 2.66 -5.31
C TRP A 383 -14.45 2.95 -3.91
N ASP A 384 -14.76 1.89 -3.15
CA ASP A 384 -15.49 1.98 -1.89
C ASP A 384 -14.60 2.16 -0.64
N VAL A 385 -13.35 2.56 -0.85
CA VAL A 385 -12.37 2.67 0.23
C VAL A 385 -12.80 3.68 1.29
N ASP A 386 -13.20 4.87 0.87
CA ASP A 386 -13.47 5.98 1.79
C ASP A 386 -14.68 5.65 2.67
N ARG A 387 -15.79 5.23 2.06
CA ARG A 387 -16.99 4.84 2.80
C ARG A 387 -16.79 3.56 3.62
N TYR A 388 -16.43 2.46 2.98
CA TYR A 388 -16.41 1.15 3.66
C TYR A 388 -15.25 1.01 4.65
N PHE A 389 -14.05 1.47 4.30
CA PHE A 389 -12.87 1.29 5.15
C PHE A 389 -12.72 2.43 6.15
N TYR A 390 -12.90 3.69 5.73
CA TYR A 390 -12.68 4.86 6.59
C TYR A 390 -13.96 5.39 7.27
N GLY A 391 -15.15 4.98 6.82
CA GLY A 391 -16.42 5.42 7.40
C GLY A 391 -16.90 6.78 6.91
N GLU A 392 -16.38 7.25 5.77
CA GLU A 392 -16.86 8.48 5.13
C GLU A 392 -18.30 8.30 4.61
N GLU A 393 -19.04 9.40 4.43
CA GLU A 393 -20.43 9.34 3.97
C GLU A 393 -20.54 8.80 2.53
N SER A 394 -19.58 9.16 1.67
CA SER A 394 -19.55 8.76 0.27
C SER A 394 -18.13 8.74 -0.31
N ASN A 395 -17.98 8.04 -1.43
CA ASN A 395 -16.74 8.04 -2.23
C ASN A 395 -16.76 9.19 -3.27
N PRO A 396 -15.60 9.61 -3.81
CA PRO A 396 -15.49 10.82 -4.64
C PRO A 396 -16.20 10.78 -6.00
N CYS A 397 -16.50 9.58 -6.49
CA CYS A 397 -17.32 9.34 -7.68
C CYS A 397 -18.40 8.32 -7.30
N GLN A 398 -19.43 8.10 -8.11
CA GLN A 398 -20.46 7.08 -7.87
C GLN A 398 -20.57 6.10 -9.03
N THR A 399 -20.12 6.48 -10.22
CA THR A 399 -20.26 5.73 -11.47
C THR A 399 -18.94 5.60 -12.22
N ARG A 400 -18.88 4.65 -13.17
CA ARG A 400 -17.72 4.50 -14.04
C ARG A 400 -17.53 5.70 -14.97
N ARG A 401 -18.64 6.31 -15.40
CA ARG A 401 -18.60 7.54 -16.21
C ARG A 401 -17.83 8.64 -15.49
N GLU A 402 -18.22 8.98 -14.26
CA GLU A 402 -17.58 10.04 -13.49
C GLU A 402 -16.07 9.81 -13.32
N VAL A 403 -15.69 8.56 -13.00
CA VAL A 403 -14.27 8.19 -12.87
C VAL A 403 -13.52 8.39 -14.19
N LEU A 404 -14.08 7.90 -15.30
CA LEU A 404 -13.45 7.98 -16.61
C LEU A 404 -13.40 9.42 -17.15
N GLU A 405 -14.42 10.24 -16.88
CA GLU A 405 -14.46 11.65 -17.29
C GLU A 405 -13.44 12.49 -16.53
N LYS A 406 -13.41 12.39 -15.19
CA LYS A 406 -12.38 13.06 -14.37
C LYS A 406 -10.96 12.61 -14.75
N PHE A 407 -10.79 11.33 -15.07
CA PHE A 407 -9.49 10.83 -15.50
C PHE A 407 -9.14 11.29 -16.92
N SER A 408 -10.10 11.36 -17.84
CA SER A 408 -9.91 11.97 -19.16
C SER A 408 -9.48 13.43 -19.07
N GLU A 409 -10.07 14.22 -18.16
CA GLU A 409 -9.68 15.61 -17.91
C GLU A 409 -8.24 15.73 -17.41
N TYR A 410 -7.86 14.90 -16.43
CA TYR A 410 -6.48 14.79 -15.97
C TYR A 410 -5.54 14.49 -17.15
N LEU A 411 -5.87 13.49 -17.96
CA LEU A 411 -5.07 13.09 -19.11
C LEU A 411 -4.98 14.20 -20.17
N GLU A 412 -6.05 14.97 -20.39
CA GLU A 412 -6.07 16.10 -21.32
C GLU A 412 -5.19 17.26 -20.85
N ARG A 413 -5.13 17.50 -19.53
CA ARG A 413 -4.23 18.49 -18.92
C ARG A 413 -2.77 18.05 -18.96
N THR A 414 -2.48 16.79 -18.64
CA THR A 414 -1.11 16.26 -18.57
C THR A 414 -0.53 15.94 -19.95
N TYR A 415 -1.37 15.49 -20.88
CA TYR A 415 -0.98 15.07 -22.22
C TYR A 415 -1.85 15.77 -23.28
N PRO A 416 -1.64 17.07 -23.50
CA PRO A 416 -2.48 17.87 -24.39
C PRO A 416 -2.46 17.35 -25.83
N ARG A 417 -3.59 17.50 -26.52
CA ARG A 417 -3.76 17.07 -27.91
C ARG A 417 -2.83 17.86 -28.83
N ARG A 418 -2.30 17.17 -29.83
CA ARG A 418 -1.39 17.66 -30.89
C ARG A 418 -1.88 17.29 -32.29
N CYS A 419 -3.21 17.24 -32.47
CA CYS A 419 -3.82 16.90 -33.76
C CYS A 419 -3.37 17.82 -34.91
N CYS A 420 -3.01 19.07 -34.57
CA CYS A 420 -2.78 20.17 -35.50
C CYS A 420 -1.39 20.78 -35.36
N ASP A 421 -0.47 20.10 -34.67
CA ASP A 421 0.92 20.51 -34.67
C ASP A 421 1.47 20.23 -36.08
N ASP A 422 2.14 21.20 -36.69
CA ASP A 422 2.90 21.07 -37.94
C ASP A 422 4.14 20.16 -37.74
N ASP A 423 3.91 18.90 -37.36
CA ASP A 423 4.88 17.82 -37.42
C ASP A 423 4.51 16.95 -38.63
N ASP A 424 5.01 17.38 -39.80
CA ASP A 424 4.84 16.80 -41.13
C ASP A 424 5.09 15.28 -41.19
N ARG A 425 5.65 14.67 -40.14
CA ARG A 425 6.08 13.28 -40.17
C ARG A 425 5.07 12.28 -39.61
N LYS A 426 3.98 12.64 -38.90
CA LYS A 426 3.10 11.59 -38.29
C LYS A 426 1.58 11.83 -38.18
N THR A 427 1.01 12.96 -38.56
CA THR A 427 -0.47 13.15 -38.57
C THR A 427 -1.09 12.90 -39.94
N SER A 428 -0.63 11.89 -40.67
CA SER A 428 -1.27 11.49 -41.91
C SER A 428 -2.49 10.61 -41.62
N ARG A 429 -3.69 11.12 -41.95
CA ARG A 429 -4.93 10.36 -42.23
C ARG A 429 -5.79 9.94 -41.02
N LEU A 430 -6.27 10.90 -40.25
CA LEU A 430 -7.69 10.85 -39.90
C LEU A 430 -8.50 11.27 -41.14
N PRO A 431 -9.68 10.70 -41.42
CA PRO A 431 -10.66 11.38 -42.25
C PRO A 431 -11.02 12.67 -41.51
N ALA A 432 -10.31 13.75 -41.83
CA ALA A 432 -10.84 15.06 -41.56
C ALA A 432 -12.12 15.16 -42.42
N PRO A 433 -13.29 15.61 -41.89
CA PRO A 433 -14.13 16.42 -42.77
C PRO A 433 -13.19 17.48 -43.34
N SER A 434 -13.18 17.73 -44.64
CA SER A 434 -12.22 18.63 -45.31
C SER A 434 -12.04 19.95 -44.55
N VAL A 435 -11.10 20.01 -43.60
CA VAL A 435 -10.83 21.22 -42.82
C VAL A 435 -9.66 21.87 -43.50
N ASP A 436 -9.95 23.01 -44.11
CA ASP A 436 -8.94 23.89 -44.67
C ASP A 436 -7.98 24.29 -43.54
N MET A 437 -6.75 23.76 -43.59
CA MET A 437 -5.67 24.07 -42.64
C MET A 437 -5.25 25.55 -42.72
N ARG A 438 -5.84 26.34 -43.62
CA ARG A 438 -5.59 27.78 -43.80
C ARG A 438 -6.41 28.69 -42.88
N SER A 439 -7.25 28.14 -42.00
CA SER A 439 -7.96 28.94 -40.98
C SER A 439 -7.30 28.81 -39.60
N ASP A 440 -7.09 29.93 -38.92
CA ASP A 440 -6.32 30.13 -37.68
C ASP A 440 -6.85 29.40 -36.41
N GLY A 441 -7.42 28.20 -36.51
CA GLY A 441 -8.15 27.54 -35.41
C GLY A 441 -7.89 26.05 -35.17
N GLY A 442 -7.07 25.35 -35.97
CA GLY A 442 -6.89 23.90 -35.85
C GLY A 442 -8.11 23.07 -36.33
N CYS A 443 -8.07 21.74 -36.20
CA CYS A 443 -9.11 20.82 -36.68
C CYS A 443 -10.37 20.84 -35.80
N PHE A 444 -11.51 20.36 -36.29
CA PHE A 444 -12.78 20.29 -35.55
C PHE A 444 -12.63 19.72 -34.13
N LEU A 445 -11.87 18.64 -33.94
CA LEU A 445 -11.64 18.02 -32.61
C LEU A 445 -10.75 18.87 -31.68
N CYS A 446 -9.86 19.66 -32.27
CA CYS A 446 -9.02 20.59 -31.55
C CYS A 446 -9.86 21.88 -31.24
N GLN A 447 -10.75 22.34 -32.12
CA GLN A 447 -11.69 23.46 -31.91
C GLN A 447 -12.79 23.14 -30.88
N GLU A 448 -13.38 21.95 -30.95
CA GLU A 448 -14.38 21.45 -29.98
C GLU A 448 -13.79 21.42 -28.55
N PHE A 449 -12.49 21.13 -28.45
CA PHE A 449 -11.82 20.96 -27.15
C PHE A 449 -11.18 22.25 -26.61
N TYR A 450 -10.55 23.05 -27.47
CA TYR A 450 -9.83 24.26 -27.06
C TYR A 450 -10.62 25.56 -27.26
N GLY A 451 -11.81 25.50 -27.87
CA GLY A 451 -12.54 26.69 -28.29
C GLY A 451 -11.97 27.32 -29.58
N SER A 452 -12.60 28.40 -30.05
CA SER A 452 -12.08 29.16 -31.21
C SER A 452 -10.75 29.85 -30.86
N GLY A 453 -9.92 30.17 -31.87
CA GLY A 453 -8.57 30.73 -31.69
C GLY A 453 -8.46 32.01 -30.85
N GLU A 454 -9.55 32.74 -30.60
CA GLU A 454 -9.60 33.89 -29.70
C GLU A 454 -9.70 33.50 -28.21
N GLN A 455 -10.38 32.41 -27.87
CA GLN A 455 -10.48 31.94 -26.47
C GLN A 455 -9.14 31.40 -25.95
N ILE A 456 -8.34 30.79 -26.83
CA ILE A 456 -7.03 30.21 -26.53
C ILE A 456 -5.98 31.30 -26.21
N LYS A 457 -6.07 32.49 -26.81
CA LYS A 457 -5.13 33.60 -26.56
C LYS A 457 -5.25 34.18 -25.14
N ASN A 458 -6.42 34.01 -24.51
CA ASN A 458 -6.72 34.54 -23.19
C ASN A 458 -6.67 33.47 -22.07
N ASP A 459 -6.35 32.21 -22.40
CA ASP A 459 -6.16 31.12 -21.44
C ASP A 459 -4.67 30.92 -21.12
N PRO A 460 -4.20 31.33 -19.92
CA PRO A 460 -2.81 31.14 -19.50
C PRO A 460 -2.41 29.66 -19.47
N GLU A 461 -3.34 28.74 -19.17
CA GLU A 461 -3.08 27.30 -19.21
C GLU A 461 -2.92 26.80 -20.66
N GLY A 462 -3.72 27.33 -21.59
CA GLY A 462 -3.61 27.08 -23.03
C GLY A 462 -2.23 27.43 -23.60
N ALA A 463 -1.61 28.51 -23.12
CA ALA A 463 -0.26 28.92 -23.49
C ALA A 463 0.82 27.98 -22.93
N ILE A 464 0.67 27.50 -21.69
CA ILE A 464 1.57 26.52 -21.07
C ILE A 464 1.47 25.15 -21.77
N ARG A 465 0.26 24.73 -22.15
CA ARG A 465 -0.01 23.49 -22.91
C ARG A 465 0.70 23.48 -24.27
N LYS A 466 0.93 24.64 -24.91
CA LYS A 466 1.75 24.77 -26.14
C LYS A 466 3.26 24.60 -25.92
N GLN A 467 3.77 24.84 -24.71
CA GLN A 467 5.22 24.81 -24.42
C GLN A 467 5.73 23.41 -24.10
N GLN A 468 4.91 22.52 -23.53
CA GLN A 468 5.28 21.11 -23.34
C GLN A 468 5.18 20.36 -24.66
N LYS A 469 6.31 20.28 -25.39
CA LYS A 469 6.45 19.65 -26.72
C LYS A 469 6.96 18.21 -26.71
N GLU A 470 6.81 17.43 -25.63
CA GLU A 470 7.15 16.01 -25.64
C GLU A 470 6.25 15.12 -26.53
N LYS A 471 6.85 14.33 -27.42
CA LYS A 471 6.12 13.45 -28.33
C LYS A 471 5.24 12.42 -27.59
N ILE A 472 3.96 12.34 -27.95
CA ILE A 472 3.05 11.31 -27.43
C ILE A 472 3.45 9.95 -28.01
N THR A 473 3.96 9.07 -27.17
CA THR A 473 4.40 7.72 -27.57
C THR A 473 3.30 6.68 -27.29
N ALA A 474 3.38 5.51 -27.95
CA ALA A 474 2.54 4.37 -27.59
C ALA A 474 2.79 3.92 -26.14
N ARG A 475 4.01 4.12 -25.62
CA ARG A 475 4.32 3.86 -24.21
C ARG A 475 3.52 4.80 -23.30
N ALA A 476 3.47 6.09 -23.62
CA ALA A 476 2.69 7.08 -22.85
C ALA A 476 1.20 6.74 -22.86
N ILE A 477 0.60 6.44 -24.03
CA ILE A 477 -0.81 6.02 -24.11
C ILE A 477 -1.03 4.73 -23.31
N GLY A 478 -0.14 3.75 -23.45
CA GLY A 478 -0.19 2.51 -22.69
C GLY A 478 -0.20 2.73 -21.18
N ARG A 479 0.65 3.62 -20.67
CA ARG A 479 0.65 4.03 -19.24
C ARG A 479 -0.68 4.66 -18.84
N CYS A 480 -1.20 5.59 -19.63
CA CYS A 480 -2.44 6.28 -19.35
C CYS A 480 -3.66 5.34 -19.33
N LEU A 481 -3.72 4.37 -20.23
CA LEU A 481 -4.85 3.44 -20.32
C LEU A 481 -4.73 2.28 -19.32
N LYS A 482 -3.55 2.00 -18.76
CA LYS A 482 -3.32 0.86 -17.87
C LYS A 482 -4.24 0.84 -16.63
N PRO A 483 -4.45 1.95 -15.89
CA PRO A 483 -5.26 1.95 -14.67
C PRO A 483 -6.74 1.63 -14.92
N VAL A 484 -7.29 2.07 -16.07
CA VAL A 484 -8.72 1.90 -16.36
C VAL A 484 -9.09 0.51 -16.88
N ARG A 485 -8.12 -0.31 -17.30
CA ARG A 485 -8.37 -1.62 -17.95
C ARG A 485 -9.26 -2.55 -17.14
N GLY A 486 -9.10 -2.53 -15.81
CA GLY A 486 -9.85 -3.40 -14.90
C GLY A 486 -11.16 -2.79 -14.39
N LEU A 487 -11.55 -1.59 -14.82
CA LEU A 487 -12.72 -0.88 -14.25
C LEU A 487 -14.06 -1.59 -14.50
N PHE A 488 -14.11 -2.42 -15.54
CA PHE A 488 -15.28 -3.25 -15.90
C PHE A 488 -15.04 -4.74 -15.58
N PHE A 489 -14.18 -5.05 -14.61
CA PHE A 489 -14.00 -6.42 -14.13
C PHE A 489 -15.35 -7.02 -13.68
N GLY A 490 -15.57 -8.30 -13.95
CA GLY A 490 -16.83 -9.01 -13.62
C GLY A 490 -18.04 -8.64 -14.49
N LEU A 491 -18.02 -7.49 -15.17
CA LEU A 491 -19.18 -7.01 -15.92
C LEU A 491 -19.25 -7.51 -17.37
N PRO A 492 -20.47 -7.58 -17.94
CA PRO A 492 -20.66 -7.70 -19.39
C PRO A 492 -19.84 -6.64 -20.10
N LYS A 493 -19.27 -6.98 -21.28
CA LYS A 493 -18.44 -6.06 -22.08
C LYS A 493 -17.11 -5.63 -21.45
N GLY A 494 -16.75 -6.06 -20.23
CA GLY A 494 -15.43 -5.74 -19.64
C GLY A 494 -14.24 -6.26 -20.46
N LYS A 495 -14.37 -7.45 -21.07
CA LYS A 495 -13.38 -7.96 -22.04
C LYS A 495 -13.28 -7.07 -23.29
N GLN A 496 -14.42 -6.60 -23.80
CA GLN A 496 -14.46 -5.71 -24.97
C GLN A 496 -13.78 -4.36 -24.64
N PHE A 497 -14.05 -3.76 -23.49
CA PHE A 497 -13.39 -2.53 -23.04
C PHE A 497 -11.86 -2.68 -23.03
N ARG A 498 -11.34 -3.77 -22.44
CA ARG A 498 -9.89 -4.05 -22.43
C ARG A 498 -9.30 -4.18 -23.84
N LEU A 499 -10.01 -4.88 -24.73
CA LEU A 499 -9.57 -5.03 -26.13
C LEU A 499 -9.59 -3.69 -26.87
N GLU A 500 -10.55 -2.81 -26.60
CA GLU A 500 -10.59 -1.47 -27.18
C GLU A 500 -9.44 -0.60 -26.65
N CYS A 501 -9.09 -0.67 -25.36
CA CYS A 501 -7.87 -0.04 -24.83
C CYS A 501 -6.62 -0.53 -25.57
N ASP A 502 -6.47 -1.85 -25.78
CA ASP A 502 -5.34 -2.42 -26.50
C ASP A 502 -5.29 -1.98 -27.96
N ARG A 503 -6.43 -1.98 -28.64
CA ARG A 503 -6.57 -1.58 -30.03
C ARG A 503 -6.20 -0.11 -30.21
N MET A 504 -6.74 0.78 -29.39
CA MET A 504 -6.49 2.22 -29.49
C MET A 504 -5.06 2.61 -29.09
N ASN A 505 -4.46 1.90 -28.13
CA ASN A 505 -3.04 2.11 -27.79
C ASN A 505 -2.11 1.87 -29.00
N ARG A 506 -2.46 0.91 -29.86
CA ARG A 506 -1.71 0.57 -31.08
C ARG A 506 -2.07 1.46 -32.28
N ASP A 507 -3.17 2.21 -32.21
CA ASP A 507 -3.65 3.04 -33.32
C ASP A 507 -2.79 4.29 -33.47
N THR A 508 -1.93 4.30 -34.50
CA THR A 508 -1.06 5.42 -34.81
C THR A 508 -1.83 6.62 -35.36
N LYS A 509 -3.03 6.44 -35.92
CA LYS A 509 -3.78 7.50 -36.61
C LYS A 509 -4.36 8.54 -35.65
N ILE A 510 -4.66 8.12 -34.42
CA ILE A 510 -5.26 8.98 -33.39
C ILE A 510 -4.31 9.29 -32.23
N ARG A 511 -3.07 8.82 -32.29
CA ARG A 511 -2.08 8.97 -31.22
C ARG A 511 -1.88 10.43 -30.81
N ASN A 512 -1.79 11.32 -31.79
CA ASN A 512 -1.58 12.74 -31.55
C ASN A 512 -2.83 13.45 -31.03
N CYS A 513 -4.01 12.81 -31.02
CA CYS A 513 -5.17 13.35 -30.32
C CYS A 513 -5.03 13.23 -28.80
N GLY A 514 -4.00 12.53 -28.29
CA GLY A 514 -3.72 12.42 -26.87
C GLY A 514 -4.54 11.34 -26.14
N PRO A 515 -4.05 10.87 -24.98
CA PRO A 515 -4.64 9.75 -24.25
C PRO A 515 -6.04 10.06 -23.70
N GLY A 516 -6.33 11.30 -23.30
CA GLY A 516 -7.66 11.65 -22.78
C GLY A 516 -8.75 11.61 -23.85
N TYR A 517 -8.48 12.09 -25.08
CA TYR A 517 -9.38 11.89 -26.23
C TYR A 517 -9.56 10.41 -26.56
N ILE A 518 -8.46 9.65 -26.58
CA ILE A 518 -8.50 8.22 -26.84
C ILE A 518 -9.41 7.52 -25.83
N LEU A 519 -9.31 7.88 -24.54
CA LEU A 519 -10.17 7.34 -23.49
C LEU A 519 -11.65 7.68 -23.72
N ARG A 520 -11.97 8.95 -24.04
CA ARG A 520 -13.35 9.35 -24.40
C ARG A 520 -13.88 8.58 -25.60
N LYS A 521 -13.04 8.35 -26.62
CA LYS A 521 -13.41 7.54 -27.80
C LYS A 521 -13.63 6.07 -27.45
N ILE A 522 -12.90 5.51 -26.48
CA ILE A 522 -13.18 4.16 -25.98
C ILE A 522 -14.53 4.14 -25.26
N MET A 523 -14.85 5.16 -24.46
CA MET A 523 -16.13 5.25 -23.74
C MET A 523 -17.33 5.25 -24.68
N THR A 524 -17.26 5.85 -25.87
CA THR A 524 -18.38 5.83 -26.83
C THR A 524 -18.67 4.44 -27.39
N SER A 525 -17.77 3.48 -27.23
CA SER A 525 -17.98 2.08 -27.60
C SER A 525 -18.68 1.24 -26.52
N MET A 526 -18.92 1.83 -25.34
CA MET A 526 -19.55 1.15 -24.20
C MET A 526 -21.04 1.50 -24.09
N PRO A 527 -21.89 0.53 -23.67
CA PRO A 527 -23.29 0.81 -23.32
C PRO A 527 -23.37 1.90 -22.24
N GLN A 528 -24.28 2.85 -22.41
CA GLN A 528 -24.43 3.97 -21.48
C GLN A 528 -24.84 3.46 -20.09
N GLU A 529 -25.70 2.44 -20.05
CA GLU A 529 -26.18 1.81 -18.83
C GLU A 529 -25.03 1.25 -17.98
N LEU A 530 -23.97 0.71 -18.61
CA LEU A 530 -22.80 0.20 -17.88
C LEU A 530 -21.86 1.32 -17.39
N LEU A 531 -21.85 2.46 -18.08
CA LEU A 531 -21.08 3.64 -17.65
C LEU A 531 -21.75 4.32 -16.46
N ASP A 532 -23.08 4.43 -16.50
CA ASP A 532 -23.92 5.12 -15.53
C ASP A 532 -24.37 4.22 -14.36
N GLN A 533 -24.12 2.91 -14.45
CA GLN A 533 -24.37 1.99 -13.34
C GLN A 533 -23.54 2.40 -12.11
N PRO A 534 -24.17 2.56 -10.94
CA PRO A 534 -23.45 2.75 -9.68
C PRO A 534 -22.46 1.62 -9.41
N PHE A 535 -21.37 1.94 -8.72
CA PHE A 535 -20.49 0.89 -8.19
C PHE A 535 -21.22 0.03 -7.15
N VAL A 536 -20.83 -1.24 -7.09
CA VAL A 536 -21.34 -2.18 -6.09
C VAL A 536 -20.62 -1.93 -4.78
N LYS A 537 -21.37 -1.75 -3.69
CA LYS A 537 -20.82 -1.57 -2.35
C LYS A 537 -20.08 -2.84 -1.91
N THR A 538 -19.06 -2.67 -1.06
CA THR A 538 -18.21 -3.78 -0.62
C THR A 538 -18.99 -4.91 0.07
N GLU A 539 -20.01 -4.57 0.86
CA GLU A 539 -20.90 -5.52 1.54
C GLU A 539 -21.76 -6.35 0.57
N ASP A 540 -22.01 -5.82 -0.64
CA ASP A 540 -22.85 -6.44 -1.67
C ASP A 540 -22.03 -7.19 -2.74
N LEU A 541 -20.69 -7.13 -2.67
CA LEU A 541 -19.82 -7.86 -3.60
C LEU A 541 -19.95 -9.37 -3.39
N LYS A 542 -20.10 -10.11 -4.50
CA LYS A 542 -20.07 -11.57 -4.46
C LYS A 542 -18.64 -12.08 -4.42
N ASP A 543 -18.44 -13.29 -3.92
CA ASP A 543 -17.11 -13.92 -3.88
C ASP A 543 -16.45 -14.01 -5.27
N GLU A 544 -17.24 -14.17 -6.33
CA GLU A 544 -16.77 -14.19 -7.73
C GLU A 544 -16.26 -12.84 -8.25
N ASP A 545 -16.69 -11.73 -7.64
CA ASP A 545 -16.24 -10.37 -7.97
C ASP A 545 -14.94 -9.99 -7.26
N VAL A 546 -14.51 -10.81 -6.29
CA VAL A 546 -13.30 -10.63 -5.50
C VAL A 546 -12.15 -11.43 -6.10
N ILE A 547 -11.03 -10.76 -6.41
CA ILE A 547 -9.89 -11.44 -6.99
C ILE A 547 -9.15 -12.23 -5.92
N VAL A 548 -9.18 -13.55 -6.06
CA VAL A 548 -8.46 -14.48 -5.20
C VAL A 548 -7.09 -14.78 -5.82
N HIS A 549 -6.04 -14.07 -5.39
CA HIS A 549 -4.66 -14.31 -5.83
C HIS A 549 -3.96 -15.48 -5.13
N VAL A 550 -4.65 -16.10 -4.19
CA VAL A 550 -4.13 -17.16 -3.32
C VAL A 550 -5.13 -18.29 -3.41
N ALA A 551 -4.78 -19.39 -4.07
CA ALA A 551 -5.55 -20.61 -3.86
C ALA A 551 -5.56 -20.85 -2.34
N PRO A 552 -6.73 -20.99 -1.67
CA PRO A 552 -6.75 -21.37 -0.28
C PRO A 552 -5.89 -22.63 -0.21
N VAL A 553 -4.72 -22.53 0.44
CA VAL A 553 -3.89 -23.71 0.68
C VAL A 553 -4.82 -24.62 1.44
N ASN A 554 -5.26 -25.70 0.80
CA ASN A 554 -6.34 -26.59 1.26
C ASN A 554 -6.22 -26.83 2.76
N CYS A 555 -6.85 -25.95 3.55
CA CYS A 555 -6.98 -26.10 4.96
C CYS A 555 -8.15 -27.04 5.09
N ARG A 556 -7.86 -28.34 5.00
CA ARG A 556 -8.86 -29.42 5.04
C ARG A 556 -9.64 -29.44 6.37
N GLY A 557 -9.27 -28.62 7.36
CA GLY A 557 -9.85 -28.57 8.70
C GLY A 557 -10.81 -27.41 8.99
N GLY A 558 -11.24 -26.60 8.02
CA GLY A 558 -12.33 -25.65 8.25
C GLY A 558 -12.02 -24.50 9.24
N CYS A 559 -10.91 -23.76 9.06
CA CYS A 559 -10.58 -22.54 9.83
C CYS A 559 -11.58 -21.35 9.72
N ASN A 560 -12.77 -21.57 9.15
CA ASN A 560 -13.84 -20.56 9.02
C ASN A 560 -15.02 -20.85 9.98
N ALA A 561 -14.79 -21.58 11.07
CA ALA A 561 -15.79 -21.81 12.12
C ALA A 561 -15.31 -21.20 13.44
#